data_AF-A0A7K6NZT7-F1
#
_entry.id   AF-A0A7K6NZT7-F1
#
_cell.length_a   1.000
_cell.length_b   1.000
_cell.length_c   1.000
_cell.angle_alpha   90.00
_cell.angle_beta   90.00
_cell.angle_gamma   90.00
#
_symmetry.space_group_name_H-M   'P 1'
#
loop_
_entity.id
_entity.type
_entity.pdbx_description
1 polymer ?
#
loop_
_entity_poly.entity_id
_entity_poly.type
_entity_poly.pdbx_seq_one_letter_code
_entity_poly.pdbx_strand_id
1 'polypeptide(L)'
;FQVEIEKLDYHYYLPLFFDGLSEMTFPYDFFARQGIHDMLEHGGNKILPVIPELIIPIKNALSLRNRQVICVTLKVLQHLVVSADMVGEALVPYYRQILPVLNIFKNMNVNSGDGIDYGQQKRENIGDLIQETLEIFERYGGETASINIKYMIPTYESC
;
A
#
# COMPACT_ATOMS: atom_id res chain seq x y z
N PHE A 1 -18.35 9.65 8.51
CA PHE A 1 -19.33 9.02 7.60
C PHE A 1 -20.76 9.38 8.00
N GLN A 2 -21.71 9.37 7.05
CA GLN A 2 -23.14 9.55 7.36
C GLN A 2 -23.80 8.26 7.91
N VAL A 3 -23.16 7.11 7.71
CA VAL A 3 -23.52 5.80 8.25
C VAL A 3 -22.35 5.28 9.08
N GLU A 4 -22.62 4.52 10.14
CA GLU A 4 -21.59 3.86 10.94
C GLU A 4 -20.73 2.91 10.07
N ILE A 5 -19.40 2.99 10.21
CA ILE A 5 -18.44 2.25 9.38
C ILE A 5 -18.65 0.74 9.54
N GLU A 6 -18.95 0.32 10.76
CA GLU A 6 -19.19 -1.06 11.16
C GLU A 6 -20.43 -1.66 10.49
N LYS A 7 -21.33 -0.84 9.93
CA LYS A 7 -22.53 -1.29 9.20
C LYS A 7 -22.34 -1.31 7.68
N LEU A 8 -21.23 -0.81 7.17
CA LEU A 8 -20.96 -0.80 5.73
C LEU A 8 -20.69 -2.22 5.19
N ASP A 9 -21.06 -2.41 3.93
CA ASP A 9 -20.69 -3.58 3.14
C ASP A 9 -19.28 -3.40 2.57
N TYR A 10 -18.31 -4.09 3.15
CA TYR A 10 -16.91 -3.94 2.79
C TYR A 10 -16.59 -4.47 1.40
N HIS A 11 -17.34 -5.47 0.89
CA HIS A 11 -17.15 -5.98 -0.48
C HIS A 11 -17.50 -4.92 -1.53
N TYR A 12 -18.42 -4.00 -1.20
CA TYR A 12 -18.77 -2.92 -2.10
C TYR A 12 -17.92 -1.66 -1.88
N TYR A 13 -17.84 -1.19 -0.63
CA TYR A 13 -17.28 0.12 -0.35
C TYR A 13 -15.75 0.14 -0.31
N LEU A 14 -15.10 -0.89 0.24
CA LEU A 14 -13.64 -0.86 0.38
C LEU A 14 -12.94 -0.88 -0.99
N PRO A 15 -13.32 -1.74 -1.97
CA PRO A 15 -12.75 -1.67 -3.31
C PRO A 15 -13.01 -0.32 -4.00
N LEU A 16 -14.22 0.24 -3.85
CA LEU A 16 -14.58 1.54 -4.42
C LEU A 16 -13.67 2.67 -3.89
N PHE A 17 -13.38 2.68 -2.60
CA PHE A 17 -12.44 3.63 -2.02
C PHE A 17 -11.00 3.40 -2.52
N PHE A 18 -10.57 2.15 -2.65
CA PHE A 18 -9.26 1.79 -3.18
C PHE A 18 -9.07 2.16 -4.66
N ASP A 19 -10.12 2.17 -5.49
CA ASP A 19 -10.05 2.69 -6.86
C ASP A 19 -9.66 4.18 -6.87
N GLY A 20 -10.11 4.92 -5.85
CA GLY A 20 -9.75 6.32 -5.61
C GLY A 20 -8.28 6.55 -5.25
N LEU A 21 -7.45 5.52 -5.04
CA LEU A 21 -5.99 5.69 -4.87
C LEU A 21 -5.33 6.37 -6.07
N SER A 22 -5.92 6.19 -7.25
CA SER A 22 -5.47 6.82 -8.50
C SER A 22 -5.81 8.31 -8.60
N GLU A 23 -6.71 8.81 -7.75
CA GLU A 23 -7.16 10.20 -7.77
C GLU A 23 -6.10 11.16 -7.18
N MET A 24 -5.94 12.29 -7.85
CA MET A 24 -5.04 13.39 -7.44
C MET A 24 -5.76 14.74 -7.36
N THR A 25 -7.05 14.77 -7.67
CA THR A 25 -7.82 16.01 -7.77
C THR A 25 -8.59 16.23 -6.47
N PHE A 26 -8.38 17.39 -5.84
CA PHE A 26 -9.19 17.80 -4.70
C PHE A 26 -10.64 18.05 -5.14
N PRO A 27 -11.66 17.57 -4.39
CA PRO A 27 -11.58 16.93 -3.06
C PRO A 27 -11.56 15.39 -3.08
N TYR A 28 -11.55 14.77 -4.26
CA TYR A 28 -11.72 13.33 -4.43
C TYR A 28 -10.59 12.52 -3.77
N ASP A 29 -9.34 12.95 -3.95
CA ASP A 29 -8.17 12.30 -3.37
C ASP A 29 -8.21 12.27 -1.83
N PHE A 30 -8.64 13.39 -1.22
CA PHE A 30 -8.77 13.52 0.22
C PHE A 30 -9.82 12.56 0.79
N PHE A 31 -11.02 12.55 0.19
CA PHE A 31 -12.08 11.66 0.66
C PHE A 31 -11.76 10.18 0.41
N ALA A 32 -11.11 9.85 -0.70
CA ALA A 32 -10.66 8.49 -0.97
C ALA A 32 -9.71 8.01 0.14
N ARG A 33 -8.67 8.79 0.45
CA ARG A 33 -7.66 8.44 1.45
C ARG A 33 -8.23 8.36 2.86
N GLN A 34 -9.05 9.33 3.25
CA GLN A 34 -9.68 9.32 4.58
C GLN A 34 -10.64 8.14 4.70
N GLY A 35 -11.41 7.84 3.65
CA GLY A 35 -12.33 6.71 3.63
C GLY A 35 -11.62 5.38 3.78
N ILE A 36 -10.51 5.17 3.06
CA ILE A 36 -9.66 3.98 3.22
C ILE A 36 -9.17 3.88 4.67
N HIS A 37 -8.56 4.95 5.20
CA HIS A 37 -7.99 4.93 6.54
C HIS A 37 -9.03 4.57 7.61
N ASP A 38 -10.17 5.25 7.60
CA ASP A 38 -11.24 5.01 8.57
C ASP A 38 -11.81 3.57 8.46
N MET A 39 -11.97 3.06 7.24
CA MET A 39 -12.47 1.70 7.01
C MET A 39 -11.46 0.61 7.42
N LEU A 40 -10.16 0.83 7.23
CA LEU A 40 -9.13 -0.09 7.69
C LEU A 40 -9.00 -0.07 9.23
N GLU A 41 -9.14 1.10 9.84
CA GLU A 41 -9.04 1.25 11.30
C GLU A 41 -10.21 0.57 12.04
N HIS A 42 -11.43 0.63 11.49
CA HIS A 42 -12.65 0.14 12.15
C HIS A 42 -13.24 -1.13 11.51
N GLY A 43 -12.60 -1.68 10.47
CA GLY A 43 -13.15 -2.80 9.70
C GLY A 43 -13.00 -4.17 10.37
N GLY A 44 -11.94 -4.35 11.17
CA GLY A 44 -11.65 -5.61 11.87
C GLY A 44 -11.72 -6.82 10.93
N ASN A 45 -12.51 -7.82 11.31
CA ASN A 45 -12.63 -9.09 10.58
C ASN A 45 -13.30 -8.99 9.20
N LYS A 46 -13.85 -7.82 8.83
CA LYS A 46 -14.46 -7.59 7.50
C LYS A 46 -13.44 -7.31 6.40
N ILE A 47 -12.19 -7.01 6.75
CA ILE A 47 -11.14 -6.64 5.79
C ILE A 47 -10.60 -7.89 5.08
N LEU A 48 -10.33 -8.95 5.85
CA LEU A 48 -9.71 -10.19 5.35
C LEU A 48 -10.46 -10.81 4.14
N PRO A 49 -11.81 -10.93 4.14
CA PRO A 49 -12.54 -11.50 3.00
C PRO A 49 -12.45 -10.69 1.71
N VAL A 50 -12.10 -9.40 1.80
CA VAL A 50 -12.13 -8.45 0.67
C VAL A 50 -10.76 -8.30 0.00
N ILE A 51 -9.69 -8.85 0.58
CA ILE A 51 -8.32 -8.76 0.03
C ILE A 51 -8.23 -9.07 -1.47
N PRO A 52 -8.87 -10.13 -2.02
CA PRO A 52 -8.81 -10.40 -3.46
C PRO A 52 -9.35 -9.26 -4.34
N GLU A 53 -10.35 -8.53 -3.85
CA GLU A 53 -11.02 -7.43 -4.56
C GLU A 53 -10.16 -6.15 -4.59
N LEU A 54 -9.25 -5.99 -3.62
CA LEU A 54 -8.36 -4.82 -3.53
C LEU A 54 -7.16 -4.89 -4.48
N ILE A 55 -6.82 -6.09 -4.97
CA ILE A 55 -5.58 -6.33 -5.73
C ILE A 55 -5.54 -5.53 -7.04
N ILE A 56 -6.66 -5.47 -7.76
CA ILE A 56 -6.76 -4.75 -9.03
C ILE A 56 -6.64 -3.22 -8.82
N PRO A 57 -7.41 -2.58 -7.92
CA PRO A 57 -7.24 -1.17 -7.59
C PRO A 57 -5.80 -0.80 -7.19
N ILE A 58 -5.18 -1.59 -6.29
CA ILE A 58 -3.80 -1.37 -5.83
C ILE A 58 -2.83 -1.42 -7.02
N LYS A 59 -2.92 -2.47 -7.84
CA LYS A 59 -2.06 -2.65 -9.01
C LYS A 59 -2.22 -1.48 -9.98
N ASN A 60 -3.44 -1.03 -10.23
CA ASN A 60 -3.73 0.09 -11.13
C ASN A 60 -3.09 1.39 -10.62
N ALA A 61 -3.26 1.71 -9.34
CA ALA A 61 -2.67 2.89 -8.73
C ALA A 61 -1.13 2.89 -8.83
N LEU A 62 -0.48 1.77 -8.49
CA LEU A 62 0.98 1.65 -8.60
C LEU A 62 1.46 1.73 -10.07
N SER A 63 0.68 1.21 -11.01
CA SER A 63 1.02 1.19 -12.44
C SER A 63 1.00 2.57 -13.10
N LEU A 64 0.39 3.58 -12.46
CA LEU A 64 0.42 4.97 -12.94
C LEU A 64 1.83 5.59 -12.94
N ARG A 65 2.79 4.99 -12.22
CA ARG A 65 4.18 5.48 -12.12
C ARG A 65 4.28 6.92 -11.60
N ASN A 66 3.23 7.42 -10.95
CA ASN A 66 3.22 8.71 -10.31
C ASN A 66 3.77 8.59 -8.89
N ARG A 67 4.82 9.36 -8.56
CA ARG A 67 5.51 9.28 -7.26
C ARG A 67 4.57 9.50 -6.08
N GLN A 68 3.67 10.48 -6.16
CA GLN A 68 2.74 10.79 -5.08
C GLN A 68 1.72 9.67 -4.87
N VAL A 69 1.15 9.14 -5.96
CA VAL A 69 0.22 8.00 -5.90
C VAL A 69 0.89 6.76 -5.32
N ILE A 70 2.13 6.46 -5.74
CA ILE A 70 2.87 5.31 -5.21
C ILE A 70 3.12 5.48 -3.72
N CYS A 71 3.61 6.63 -3.26
CA CYS A 71 3.86 6.86 -1.84
C CYS A 71 2.59 6.71 -0.98
N VAL A 72 1.46 7.20 -1.48
CA VAL A 72 0.16 7.05 -0.80
C VAL A 72 -0.28 5.60 -0.77
N THR A 73 -0.17 4.91 -1.91
CA THR A 73 -0.55 3.50 -2.03
C THR A 73 0.31 2.62 -1.12
N LEU A 74 1.62 2.88 -1.02
CA LEU A 74 2.51 2.18 -0.11
C LEU A 74 2.11 2.37 1.36
N LYS A 75 1.80 3.61 1.78
CA LYS A 75 1.31 3.88 3.15
C LYS A 75 -0.02 3.18 3.44
N VAL A 76 -0.92 3.13 2.46
CA VAL A 76 -2.18 2.38 2.57
C VAL A 76 -1.92 0.89 2.68
N LEU A 77 -0.97 0.33 1.92
CA LEU A 77 -0.58 -1.07 2.03
C LEU A 77 0.01 -1.41 3.40
N GLN A 78 0.84 -0.52 3.97
CA GLN A 78 1.37 -0.66 5.32
C GLN A 78 0.24 -0.69 6.37
N HIS A 79 -0.77 0.18 6.24
CA HIS A 79 -1.94 0.16 7.13
C HIS A 79 -2.80 -1.09 6.93
N LEU A 80 -3.01 -1.51 5.67
CA LEU A 80 -3.81 -2.69 5.33
C LEU A 80 -3.28 -3.95 6.02
N VAL A 81 -1.98 -4.23 5.92
CA VAL A 81 -1.41 -5.47 6.46
C VAL A 81 -1.38 -5.54 7.99
N VAL A 82 -1.51 -4.41 8.67
CA VAL A 82 -1.61 -4.34 10.14
C VAL A 82 -3.05 -4.14 10.64
N SER A 83 -4.02 -3.97 9.73
CA SER A 83 -5.40 -3.61 10.08
C SER A 83 -6.20 -4.74 10.72
N ALA A 84 -5.89 -6.00 10.40
CA ALA A 84 -6.54 -7.16 10.98
C ALA A 84 -5.67 -8.42 10.90
N ASP A 85 -5.97 -9.41 11.74
CA ASP A 85 -5.28 -10.69 11.76
C ASP A 85 -5.35 -11.38 10.39
N MET A 86 -4.26 -12.06 10.02
CA MET A 86 -4.08 -12.82 8.78
C MET A 86 -4.15 -12.00 7.46
N VAL A 87 -4.36 -10.68 7.51
CA VAL A 87 -4.40 -9.85 6.29
C VAL A 87 -3.06 -9.88 5.55
N GLY A 88 -1.95 -9.77 6.27
CA GLY A 88 -0.61 -9.86 5.69
C GLY A 88 -0.36 -11.21 4.99
N GLU A 89 -0.71 -12.32 5.64
CA GLU A 89 -0.60 -13.67 5.05
C GLU A 89 -1.49 -13.83 3.81
N ALA A 90 -2.72 -13.30 3.85
CA ALA A 90 -3.64 -13.33 2.72
C ALA A 90 -3.14 -12.50 1.51
N LEU A 91 -2.23 -11.54 1.73
CA LEU A 91 -1.66 -10.72 0.65
C LEU A 91 -0.53 -11.44 -0.10
N VAL A 92 0.16 -12.40 0.52
CA VAL A 92 1.34 -13.09 -0.04
C VAL A 92 1.10 -13.69 -1.44
N PRO A 93 -0.03 -14.39 -1.73
CA PRO A 93 -0.31 -14.92 -3.07
C PRO A 93 -0.35 -13.85 -4.17
N TYR A 94 -0.56 -12.59 -3.79
CA TYR A 94 -0.72 -11.46 -4.71
C TYR A 94 0.54 -10.61 -4.89
N TYR A 95 1.64 -10.92 -4.19
CA TYR A 95 2.93 -10.24 -4.36
C TYR A 95 3.39 -10.18 -5.81
N ARG A 96 3.10 -11.22 -6.60
CA ARG A 96 3.41 -11.28 -8.03
C ARG A 96 2.72 -10.21 -8.88
N GLN A 97 1.59 -9.68 -8.41
CA GLN A 97 0.82 -8.66 -9.11
C GLN A 97 1.20 -7.24 -8.68
N ILE A 98 1.58 -7.05 -7.41
CA ILE A 98 1.79 -5.73 -6.82
C ILE A 98 3.27 -5.32 -6.74
N LEU A 99 4.19 -6.24 -6.48
CA LEU A 99 5.60 -5.92 -6.23
C LEU A 99 6.44 -5.57 -7.47
N PRO A 100 6.21 -6.15 -8.68
CA PRO A 100 7.09 -5.91 -9.83
C PRO A 100 7.28 -4.44 -10.21
N VAL A 101 6.26 -3.60 -10.02
CA VAL A 101 6.33 -2.17 -10.31
C VAL A 101 7.28 -1.42 -9.36
N LEU A 102 7.41 -1.88 -8.12
CA LEU A 102 8.28 -1.25 -7.11
C LEU A 102 9.76 -1.41 -7.44
N ASN A 103 10.16 -2.46 -8.19
CA ASN A 103 11.54 -2.64 -8.66
C ASN A 103 12.06 -1.43 -9.47
N ILE A 104 11.17 -0.74 -10.19
CA ILE A 104 11.54 0.45 -10.99
C ILE A 104 11.93 1.61 -10.07
N PHE A 105 11.29 1.72 -8.91
CA PHE A 105 11.41 2.86 -8.00
C PHE A 105 12.37 2.60 -6.84
N LYS A 106 12.71 1.34 -6.57
CA LYS A 106 13.53 0.94 -5.41
C LYS A 106 14.91 1.62 -5.38
N ASN A 107 15.52 1.84 -6.55
CA ASN A 107 16.83 2.49 -6.66
C ASN A 107 16.73 4.01 -6.93
N MET A 108 15.52 4.58 -6.96
CA MET A 108 15.31 6.02 -7.09
C MET A 108 15.44 6.72 -5.73
N ASN A 109 16.57 6.47 -5.06
CA ASN A 109 17.04 7.40 -4.03
C ASN A 109 17.38 8.69 -4.76
N VAL A 110 16.76 9.78 -4.34
CA VAL A 110 17.00 11.10 -4.93
C VAL A 110 18.50 11.38 -4.75
N ASN A 111 19.27 11.23 -5.82
CA ASN A 111 20.64 11.73 -5.88
C ASN A 111 20.54 13.26 -5.97
N SER A 112 20.27 13.91 -4.84
CA SER A 112 20.34 15.36 -4.71
C SER A 112 21.81 15.76 -4.75
N GLY A 113 22.36 15.84 -5.96
CA GLY A 113 23.57 16.62 -6.22
C GLY A 113 23.28 18.07 -5.84
N ASP A 114 24.04 18.59 -4.88
CA ASP A 114 24.18 20.02 -4.53
C ASP A 114 22.92 20.86 -4.23
N GLY A 115 21.82 20.24 -3.82
CA GLY A 115 20.63 20.96 -3.32
C GLY A 115 20.17 20.40 -1.98
N ILE A 116 20.15 21.24 -0.94
CA ILE A 116 19.54 20.89 0.35
C ILE A 116 18.07 20.56 0.10
N ASP A 117 17.73 19.27 0.17
CA ASP A 117 16.41 18.76 -0.14
C ASP A 117 15.50 18.89 1.10
N TYR A 118 14.70 19.95 1.12
CA TYR A 118 13.69 20.21 2.17
C TYR A 118 12.58 19.12 2.22
N GLY A 119 12.55 18.17 1.27
CA GLY A 119 11.60 17.04 1.23
C GLY A 119 11.80 15.96 2.29
N GLN A 120 12.95 15.94 2.99
CA GLN A 120 13.24 14.96 4.05
C GLN A 120 12.25 15.01 5.23
N GLN A 121 11.60 16.15 5.47
CA GLN A 121 10.59 16.27 6.54
C GLN A 121 9.27 15.54 6.26
N LYS A 122 9.02 15.04 5.04
CA LYS A 122 7.71 14.46 4.64
C LYS A 122 7.68 12.96 4.32
N ARG A 123 8.75 12.18 4.59
CA ARG A 123 8.83 10.75 4.18
C ARG A 123 8.55 10.59 2.67
N GLU A 124 9.17 11.42 1.83
CA GLU A 124 8.98 11.39 0.36
C GLU A 124 10.10 10.65 -0.39
N ASN A 125 11.09 10.08 0.31
CA ASN A 125 12.00 9.15 -0.35
C ASN A 125 11.25 7.83 -0.62
N ILE A 126 10.92 7.62 -1.89
CA ILE A 126 10.19 6.46 -2.36
C ILE A 126 10.99 5.16 -2.13
N GLY A 127 12.32 5.21 -2.20
CA GLY A 127 13.19 4.06 -1.95
C GLY A 127 13.06 3.56 -0.51
N ASP A 128 13.21 4.47 0.45
CA ASP A 128 13.07 4.17 1.88
C ASP A 128 11.66 3.66 2.23
N LEU A 129 10.63 4.28 1.64
CA LEU A 129 9.23 3.86 1.86
C LEU A 129 8.95 2.48 1.25
N ILE A 130 9.54 2.16 0.10
CA ILE A 130 9.46 0.81 -0.48
C ILE A 130 10.12 -0.19 0.48
N GLN A 131 11.32 0.10 0.96
CA GLN A 131 12.04 -0.77 1.90
C GLN A 131 11.22 -1.01 3.18
N GLU A 132 10.72 0.05 3.82
CA GLU A 132 9.84 -0.02 5.01
C GLU A 132 8.59 -0.87 4.72
N THR A 133 7.98 -0.74 3.53
CA THR A 133 6.80 -1.52 3.16
C THR A 133 7.13 -3.01 2.98
N LEU A 134 8.28 -3.35 2.40
CA LEU A 134 8.70 -4.74 2.20
C LEU A 134 9.03 -5.42 3.54
N GLU A 135 9.63 -4.71 4.48
CA GLU A 135 9.90 -5.20 5.83
C GLU A 135 8.59 -5.48 6.59
N ILE A 136 7.61 -4.58 6.47
CA ILE A 136 6.27 -4.80 7.04
C ILE A 136 5.60 -6.02 6.39
N PHE A 137 5.70 -6.16 5.06
CA PHE A 137 5.16 -7.34 4.35
C PHE A 137 5.83 -8.65 4.78
N GLU A 138 7.14 -8.64 5.04
CA GLU A 138 7.85 -9.80 5.58
C GLU A 138 7.41 -10.11 7.01
N ARG A 139 7.28 -9.08 7.86
CA ARG A 139 6.90 -9.23 9.27
C ARG A 139 5.49 -9.78 9.48
N TYR A 140 4.53 -9.36 8.66
CA TYR A 140 3.11 -9.72 8.80
C TYR A 140 2.63 -10.79 7.80
N GLY A 141 3.45 -11.15 6.81
CA GLY A 141 3.10 -12.12 5.77
C GLY A 141 3.35 -13.60 6.12
N GLY A 142 3.83 -13.89 7.33
CA GLY A 142 4.12 -15.25 7.79
C GLY A 142 5.37 -15.87 7.15
N GLU A 143 5.56 -17.18 7.37
CA GLU A 143 6.83 -17.87 7.08
C GLU A 143 7.27 -17.82 5.61
N THR A 144 6.32 -17.73 4.67
CA THR A 144 6.62 -17.76 3.23
C THR A 144 6.79 -16.38 2.61
N ALA A 145 6.56 -15.30 3.36
CA ALA A 145 6.59 -13.94 2.83
C ALA A 145 7.98 -13.57 2.28
N SER A 146 9.03 -13.82 3.05
CA SER A 146 10.41 -13.49 2.67
C SER A 146 10.82 -14.10 1.31
N ILE A 147 10.49 -15.38 1.10
CA ILE A 147 10.80 -16.09 -0.15
C ILE A 147 10.02 -15.48 -1.34
N ASN A 148 8.74 -15.17 -1.14
CA ASN A 148 7.92 -14.57 -2.19
C ASN A 148 8.37 -13.13 -2.53
N ILE A 149 8.77 -12.34 -1.53
CA ILE A 149 9.32 -10.99 -1.73
C ILE A 149 10.63 -11.08 -2.52
N LYS A 150 11.58 -11.93 -2.10
CA LYS A 150 12.86 -12.11 -2.82
C LYS A 150 12.69 -12.59 -4.25
N TYR A 151 11.71 -13.46 -4.51
CA TYR A 151 11.42 -13.93 -5.86
C TYR A 151 10.92 -12.78 -6.77
N MET A 152 10.23 -11.79 -6.21
CA MET A 152 9.77 -10.60 -6.96
C MET A 152 10.78 -9.46 -7.01
N ILE A 153 11.56 -9.28 -5.93
CA ILE A 153 12.52 -8.20 -5.74
C ILE A 153 13.85 -8.85 -5.31
N PRO A 154 14.68 -9.34 -6.25
CA PRO A 154 15.90 -10.08 -5.93
C PRO A 154 16.94 -9.27 -5.14
N THR A 155 16.87 -7.94 -5.18
CA THR A 155 17.74 -7.03 -4.43
C THR A 155 17.26 -6.77 -3.01
N TYR A 156 16.18 -7.41 -2.55
CA TYR A 156 15.67 -7.23 -1.19
C TYR A 156 16.52 -8.02 -0.20
N GLU A 157 17.05 -7.29 0.78
CA GLU A 157 17.76 -7.82 1.92
C GLU A 157 16.94 -7.46 3.17
N SER A 158 16.70 -8.47 4.01
CA SER A 158 16.01 -8.29 5.29
C SER A 158 17.00 -7.75 6.31
N CYS A 159 16.57 -6.79 7.13
CA CYS A 159 17.37 -6.21 8.21
C CYS A 159 17.19 -6.94 9.54
#